data_AF-U9TN59-F1
#
_entry.id   AF-U9TN59-F1
#
_cell.length_a   1.000
_cell.length_b   1.000
_cell.length_c   1.000
_cell.angle_alpha   90.00
_cell.angle_beta   90.00
_cell.angle_gamma   90.00
#
_symmetry.space_group_name_H-M   'P 1'
#
loop_
_entity.id
_entity.type
_entity.pdbx_description
1 polymer ?
#
loop_
_entity_poly.entity_id
_entity_poly.type
_entity_poly.pdbx_seq_one_letter_code
_entity_poly.pdbx_strand_id
1 'polypeptide(L)'
;MINYFTNFQKGQISNANFLDKVNYYALFFVYLAIIVFFSTYIYMAAWVYTGERLTRQIRERYLRSILRQNVAYFDKLGAGEVTTRITSDTHLIQDGISEKVAMSISYAAQFLSAFVIAFIKSWKMTLVICALIPCISITSTLLNKFTAIFMK
;
A
#
# COMPACT_ATOMS: atom_id res chain seq x y z
N MET A 1 -7.21 -17.66 21.73
CA MET A 1 -7.32 -16.60 22.75
C MET A 1 -8.75 -16.44 23.26
N ILE A 2 -9.73 -16.09 22.40
CA ILE A 2 -11.14 -15.83 22.81
C ILE A 2 -11.76 -16.98 23.63
N ASN A 3 -11.66 -18.22 23.17
CA ASN A 3 -12.23 -19.38 23.89
C ASN A 3 -11.58 -19.63 25.26
N TYR A 4 -10.31 -19.25 25.46
CA TYR A 4 -9.60 -19.44 26.73
C TYR A 4 -10.00 -18.38 27.76
N PHE A 5 -10.21 -17.13 27.35
CA PHE A 5 -10.79 -16.11 28.22
C PHE A 5 -12.20 -16.50 28.67
N THR A 6 -13.02 -17.04 27.77
CA THR A 6 -14.35 -17.55 28.12
C THR A 6 -14.29 -18.73 29.10
N ASN A 7 -13.30 -19.61 28.97
CA ASN A 7 -13.13 -20.77 29.86
C ASN A 7 -12.51 -20.39 31.22
N PHE A 8 -11.66 -19.35 31.28
CA PHE A 8 -11.16 -18.77 32.52
C PHE A 8 -12.26 -18.02 33.28
N GLN A 9 -13.10 -17.26 32.57
CA GLN A 9 -14.28 -16.60 33.14
C GLN A 9 -15.33 -17.61 33.64
N LYS A 10 -15.38 -18.81 33.06
CA LYS A 10 -16.18 -19.96 33.53
C LYS A 10 -15.54 -20.74 34.68
N GLY A 11 -14.37 -20.34 35.18
CA GLY A 11 -13.70 -20.96 36.34
C GLY A 11 -13.05 -22.32 36.07
N GLN A 12 -12.86 -22.72 34.81
CA GLN A 12 -12.30 -24.04 34.46
C GLN A 12 -10.76 -24.06 34.33
N ILE A 13 -10.07 -22.93 34.42
CA ILE A 13 -8.62 -22.84 34.14
C ILE A 13 -7.90 -22.14 35.29
N SER A 14 -6.83 -22.75 35.81
CA SER A 14 -5.94 -22.18 36.82
C SER A 14 -5.18 -20.94 36.29
N ASN A 15 -4.99 -19.94 37.15
CA ASN A 15 -4.30 -18.67 36.86
C ASN A 15 -2.92 -18.87 36.21
N ALA A 16 -2.16 -19.87 36.65
CA ALA A 16 -0.81 -20.12 36.14
C ALA A 16 -0.80 -20.48 34.64
N ASN A 17 -1.66 -21.41 34.22
CA ASN A 17 -1.75 -21.85 32.81
C ASN A 17 -2.24 -20.74 31.88
N PHE A 18 -3.04 -19.80 32.40
CA PHE A 18 -3.49 -18.64 31.65
C PHE A 18 -2.35 -17.64 31.44
N LEU A 19 -1.61 -17.30 32.51
CA LEU A 19 -0.48 -16.38 32.45
C LEU A 19 0.64 -16.89 31.53
N ASP A 20 0.97 -18.18 31.56
CA ASP A 20 2.00 -18.76 30.69
C ASP A 20 1.65 -18.64 29.21
N LYS A 21 0.38 -18.86 28.84
CA LYS A 21 -0.05 -18.71 27.44
C LYS A 21 -0.13 -17.26 27.02
N VAL A 22 -0.56 -16.36 27.89
CA VAL A 22 -0.53 -14.91 27.61
C VAL A 22 0.91 -14.45 27.37
N ASN A 23 1.85 -14.89 28.20
CA ASN A 23 3.26 -14.57 28.02
C ASN A 23 3.82 -15.13 26.70
N TYR A 24 3.46 -16.36 26.33
CA TYR A 24 3.82 -16.95 25.04
C TYR A 24 3.30 -16.12 23.85
N TYR A 25 2.02 -15.73 23.86
CA TYR A 25 1.46 -14.89 22.79
C TYR A 25 2.05 -13.49 22.78
N ALA A 26 2.33 -12.90 23.94
CA ALA A 26 2.99 -11.61 24.05
C ALA A 26 4.38 -11.65 23.40
N LEU A 27 5.22 -12.64 23.74
CA LEU A 27 6.52 -12.83 23.10
C LEU A 27 6.40 -13.08 21.59
N PHE A 28 5.41 -13.88 21.17
CA PHE A 28 5.14 -14.10 19.74
C PHE A 28 4.84 -12.79 18.99
N PHE A 29 4.02 -11.90 19.56
CA PHE A 29 3.75 -10.59 18.96
C PHE A 29 4.99 -9.69 18.90
N VAL A 30 5.88 -9.75 19.90
CA VAL A 30 7.15 -9.02 19.87
C VAL A 30 8.03 -9.50 18.73
N TYR A 31 8.22 -10.81 18.56
CA TYR A 31 9.00 -11.36 17.45
C TYR A 31 8.37 -11.02 16.09
N LEU A 32 7.05 -11.10 15.97
CA LEU A 32 6.33 -10.73 14.75
C LEU A 32 6.55 -9.25 14.42
N ALA A 33 6.49 -8.35 15.41
CA ALA A 33 6.73 -6.93 15.23
C ALA A 33 8.14 -6.63 14.72
N ILE A 34 9.17 -7.31 15.28
CA ILE A 34 10.56 -7.18 14.82
C ILE A 34 10.68 -7.60 13.35
N ILE A 35 10.12 -8.75 12.99
CA ILE A 35 10.17 -9.27 11.61
C ILE A 35 9.48 -8.32 10.64
N VAL A 36 8.26 -7.85 10.99
CA VAL A 36 7.50 -6.92 10.15
C VAL A 36 8.26 -5.61 9.99
N PHE A 37 8.87 -5.08 11.05
CA PHE A 37 9.64 -3.84 10.97
C PHE A 37 10.78 -3.94 9.96
N PHE A 38 11.63 -4.96 10.06
CA PHE A 38 12.73 -5.16 9.11
C PHE A 38 12.23 -5.48 7.70
N SER A 39 11.20 -6.31 7.57
CA SER A 39 10.63 -6.67 6.27
C SER A 39 10.05 -5.45 5.54
N THR A 40 9.30 -4.60 6.23
CA THR A 40 8.72 -3.38 5.64
C THR A 40 9.80 -2.37 5.31
N TYR A 41 10.82 -2.24 6.15
CA TYR A 41 11.96 -1.36 5.86
C TYR A 41 12.71 -1.78 4.59
N ILE A 42 13.09 -3.06 4.49
CA ILE A 42 13.79 -3.61 3.32
C ILE A 42 12.92 -3.49 2.07
N TYR A 43 11.63 -3.81 2.18
CA TYR A 43 10.66 -3.67 1.09
C TYR A 43 10.63 -2.24 0.56
N MET A 44 10.42 -1.25 1.43
CA MET A 44 10.29 0.15 1.02
C MET A 44 11.62 0.69 0.47
N ALA A 45 12.74 0.36 1.09
CA ALA A 45 14.06 0.74 0.60
C ALA A 45 14.35 0.18 -0.79
N ALA A 46 14.03 -1.09 -1.05
CA ALA A 46 14.24 -1.72 -2.35
C ALA A 46 13.39 -1.07 -3.46
N TRP A 47 12.14 -0.70 -3.14
CA TRP A 47 11.25 0.01 -4.08
C TRP A 47 11.75 1.42 -4.40
N VAL A 48 12.15 2.19 -3.39
CA VAL A 48 12.70 3.54 -3.59
C VAL A 48 13.99 3.49 -4.42
N TYR A 49 14.91 2.58 -4.08
CA TYR A 49 16.15 2.41 -4.83
C TYR A 49 15.90 2.04 -6.30
N THR A 50 14.95 1.13 -6.55
CA THR A 50 14.58 0.71 -7.91
C THR A 50 13.95 1.86 -8.69
N GLY A 51 13.07 2.63 -8.05
CA GLY A 51 12.43 3.80 -8.63
C GLY A 51 13.42 4.90 -9.00
N GLU A 52 14.36 5.24 -8.11
CA GLU A 52 15.44 6.19 -8.40
C GLU A 52 16.28 5.79 -9.61
N ARG A 53 16.66 4.51 -9.68
CA ARG A 53 17.46 3.99 -10.81
C ARG A 53 16.70 4.09 -12.13
N LEU A 54 15.41 3.78 -12.13
CA LEU A 54 14.57 3.85 -13.33
C LEU A 54 14.37 5.30 -13.79
N THR A 55 14.04 6.18 -12.84
CA THR A 55 13.90 7.62 -13.07
C THR A 55 15.17 8.23 -13.64
N ARG A 56 16.36 7.85 -13.12
CA ARG A 56 17.64 8.32 -13.64
C ARG A 56 17.85 7.93 -15.11
N GLN A 57 17.53 6.70 -15.49
CA GLN A 57 17.61 6.26 -16.89
C GLN A 57 16.64 7.00 -17.80
N ILE A 58 15.42 7.27 -17.32
CA ILE A 58 14.42 8.07 -18.06
C ILE A 58 14.94 9.48 -18.27
N ARG A 59 15.48 10.13 -17.22
CA ARG A 59 16.05 11.49 -17.29
C ARG A 59 17.15 11.60 -18.34
N GLU A 60 18.07 10.64 -18.38
CA GLU A 60 19.17 10.62 -19.34
C GLU A 60 18.67 10.48 -20.79
N ARG A 61 17.73 9.55 -21.04
CA ARG A 61 17.13 9.35 -22.36
C ARG A 61 16.32 10.57 -22.81
N TYR A 62 15.58 11.17 -21.89
CA TYR A 62 14.76 12.35 -22.15
C TYR A 62 15.63 13.55 -22.53
N LEU A 63 16.71 13.80 -21.78
CA LEU A 63 17.69 14.84 -22.10
C LEU A 63 18.35 14.61 -23.47
N ARG A 64 18.77 13.36 -23.75
CA ARG A 64 19.38 12.99 -25.04
C ARG A 64 18.42 13.23 -26.22
N SER A 65 17.13 12.97 -26.04
CA SER A 65 16.12 13.22 -27.07
C SER A 65 15.88 14.70 -27.32
N ILE A 66 15.81 15.52 -26.25
CA ILE A 66 15.64 16.97 -26.36
C ILE A 66 16.83 17.63 -27.06
N LEU A 67 18.05 17.19 -26.76
CA LEU A 67 19.26 17.72 -27.41
C LEU A 67 19.33 17.42 -28.92
N ARG A 68 18.54 16.46 -29.43
CA ARG A 68 18.45 16.15 -30.87
C ARG A 68 17.30 16.88 -31.57
N GLN A 69 16.53 17.70 -30.86
CA GLN A 69 15.36 18.39 -31.39
C GLN A 69 15.75 19.69 -32.12
N ASN A 70 14.97 20.06 -33.14
CA ASN A 70 15.25 21.24 -33.97
C ASN A 70 15.16 22.56 -33.17
N VAL A 71 15.98 23.56 -33.50
CA VAL A 71 15.98 24.92 -32.92
C VAL A 71 14.59 25.58 -32.94
N ALA A 72 13.77 25.31 -33.96
CA ALA A 72 12.40 25.81 -34.03
C ALA A 72 11.47 25.32 -32.88
N TYR A 73 11.84 24.22 -32.21
CA TYR A 73 11.14 23.75 -31.00
C TYR A 73 11.51 24.60 -29.78
N PHE A 74 12.78 24.98 -29.66
CA PHE A 74 13.28 25.84 -28.59
C PHE A 74 12.74 27.27 -28.69
N ASP A 75 12.43 27.75 -29.90
CA ASP A 75 11.86 29.08 -30.12
C ASP A 75 10.41 29.21 -29.61
N LYS A 76 9.71 28.08 -29.45
CA LYS A 76 8.33 28.03 -28.89
C LYS A 76 8.29 27.82 -27.38
N LEU A 77 9.41 27.47 -26.74
CA LEU A 77 9.49 27.14 -25.33
C LEU A 77 10.37 28.19 -24.63
N GLY A 78 9.84 28.82 -23.58
CA GLY A 78 10.60 29.85 -22.84
C GLY A 78 11.92 29.29 -22.30
N ALA A 79 12.97 30.13 -22.28
CA ALA A 79 14.27 29.76 -21.72
C ALA A 79 14.11 29.23 -20.28
N GLY A 80 14.47 27.97 -20.05
CA GLY A 80 14.36 27.30 -18.74
C GLY A 80 13.07 26.51 -18.50
N GLU A 81 12.01 26.72 -19.28
CA GLU A 81 10.75 25.96 -19.13
C GLU A 81 10.93 24.48 -19.46
N VAL A 82 11.79 24.18 -20.44
CA VAL A 82 12.14 22.81 -20.83
C VAL A 82 12.80 22.06 -19.67
N THR A 83 13.76 22.68 -18.98
CA THR A 83 14.47 22.07 -17.84
C THR A 83 13.54 21.83 -16.66
N THR A 84 12.63 22.78 -16.39
CA THR A 84 11.62 22.65 -15.32
C THR A 84 10.64 21.53 -15.64
N ARG A 85 10.15 21.43 -16.87
CA ARG A 85 9.26 20.34 -17.31
C ARG A 85 9.94 18.98 -17.21
N ILE A 86 11.18 18.84 -17.68
CA ILE A 86 11.96 17.61 -17.51
C ILE A 86 12.01 17.20 -16.05
N THR A 87 12.37 18.14 -15.17
CA THR A 87 12.57 17.84 -13.74
C THR A 87 11.25 17.47 -13.07
N SER A 88 10.18 18.23 -13.33
CA SER A 88 8.84 17.98 -12.79
C SER A 88 8.28 16.64 -13.26
N ASP A 89 8.30 16.37 -14.56
CA ASP A 89 7.77 15.13 -15.14
C ASP A 89 8.55 13.92 -14.61
N THR A 90 9.87 14.05 -14.53
CA THR A 90 10.74 13.00 -14.00
C THR A 90 10.48 12.73 -12.52
N HIS A 91 10.20 13.77 -11.72
CA HIS A 91 9.86 13.63 -10.30
C HIS A 91 8.50 12.95 -10.11
N LEU A 92 7.48 13.34 -10.88
CA LEU A 92 6.16 12.70 -10.84
C LEU A 92 6.23 11.21 -11.22
N ILE A 93 7.06 10.88 -12.23
CA ILE A 93 7.31 9.49 -12.61
C ILE A 93 8.01 8.73 -11.47
N GLN A 94 8.98 9.36 -10.80
CA GLN A 94 9.66 8.76 -9.65
C GLN A 94 8.68 8.45 -8.52
N ASP A 95 7.87 9.41 -8.10
CA ASP A 95 6.91 9.23 -7.00
C ASP A 95 5.87 8.17 -7.36
N GLY A 96 5.39 8.19 -8.61
CA GLY A 96 4.45 7.21 -9.12
C GLY A 96 5.00 5.78 -9.04
N ILE A 97 6.23 5.56 -9.52
CA ILE A 97 6.81 4.22 -9.58
C ILE A 97 7.33 3.74 -8.22
N SER A 98 7.97 4.63 -7.46
CA SER A 98 8.66 4.25 -6.22
C SER A 98 7.66 4.00 -5.08
N GLU A 99 6.62 4.84 -4.99
CA GLU A 99 5.73 4.87 -3.83
C GLU A 99 4.34 4.30 -4.16
N LYS A 100 3.70 4.81 -5.22
CA LYS A 100 2.31 4.43 -5.54
C LYS A 100 2.18 3.00 -6.05
N VAL A 101 3.11 2.53 -6.87
CA VAL A 101 3.11 1.15 -7.37
C VAL A 101 3.38 0.17 -6.22
N ALA A 102 4.35 0.47 -5.37
CA ALA A 102 4.66 -0.35 -4.19
C ALA A 102 3.45 -0.48 -3.26
N MET A 103 2.76 0.63 -2.96
CA MET A 103 1.53 0.58 -2.16
C MET A 103 0.42 -0.23 -2.83
N SER A 104 0.22 -0.06 -4.14
CA SER A 104 -0.83 -0.77 -4.89
C SER A 104 -0.64 -2.29 -4.83
N ILE A 105 0.60 -2.76 -5.01
CA ILE A 105 0.94 -4.18 -4.93
C ILE A 105 0.74 -4.70 -3.49
N SER A 106 1.18 -3.93 -2.49
CA SER A 106 0.98 -4.27 -1.08
C SER A 106 -0.49 -4.42 -0.73
N TYR A 107 -1.35 -3.49 -1.16
CA TYR A 107 -2.79 -3.56 -0.90
C TYR A 107 -3.45 -4.71 -1.64
N ALA A 108 -3.04 -5.02 -2.87
CA ALA A 108 -3.54 -6.18 -3.59
C ALA A 108 -3.16 -7.49 -2.86
N ALA A 109 -1.91 -7.62 -2.40
CA ALA A 109 -1.45 -8.79 -1.65
C ALA A 109 -2.14 -8.93 -0.28
N GLN A 110 -2.33 -7.82 0.44
CA GLN A 110 -3.09 -7.79 1.69
C GLN A 110 -4.54 -8.19 1.47
N PHE A 111 -5.17 -7.71 0.41
CA PHE A 111 -6.53 -8.08 0.06
C PHE A 111 -6.66 -9.59 -0.22
N LEU A 112 -5.77 -10.15 -1.04
CA LEU A 112 -5.76 -11.59 -1.34
C LEU A 112 -5.51 -12.43 -0.08
N SER A 113 -4.50 -12.10 0.71
CA SER A 113 -4.16 -12.84 1.93
C SER A 113 -5.28 -12.79 2.97
N ALA A 114 -5.87 -11.61 3.20
CA ALA A 114 -7.01 -11.45 4.09
C ALA A 114 -8.23 -12.28 3.62
N PHE A 115 -8.52 -12.27 2.31
CA PHE A 115 -9.60 -13.05 1.74
C PHE A 115 -9.40 -14.55 1.98
N VAL A 116 -8.20 -15.07 1.68
CA VAL A 116 -7.86 -16.48 1.90
C VAL A 116 -8.01 -16.87 3.38
N ILE A 117 -7.45 -16.08 4.30
CA ILE A 117 -7.54 -16.34 5.75
C ILE A 117 -9.00 -16.32 6.22
N ALA A 118 -9.81 -15.39 5.72
CA ALA A 118 -11.22 -15.28 6.08
C ALA A 118 -12.04 -16.50 5.63
N PHE A 119 -11.79 -17.02 4.42
CA PHE A 119 -12.45 -18.23 3.92
C PHE A 119 -12.04 -19.48 4.72
N ILE A 120 -10.76 -19.60 5.09
CA ILE A 120 -10.26 -20.72 5.89
C ILE A 120 -10.92 -20.75 7.29
N LYS A 121 -11.08 -19.60 7.94
CA LYS A 121 -11.61 -19.55 9.31
C LYS A 121 -13.10 -19.87 9.37
N SER A 122 -13.92 -19.27 8.52
CA SER A 122 -15.38 -19.46 8.53
C SER A 122 -16.03 -18.97 7.24
N TRP A 123 -16.26 -19.87 6.29
CA TRP A 123 -16.84 -19.53 4.98
C TRP A 123 -18.21 -18.84 5.08
N LYS A 124 -19.07 -19.24 6.02
CA LYS A 124 -20.43 -18.67 6.19
C LYS A 124 -20.41 -17.19 6.60
N MET A 125 -19.52 -16.80 7.51
CA MET A 125 -19.41 -15.41 7.97
C MET A 125 -18.79 -14.52 6.90
N THR A 126 -17.78 -15.04 6.19
CA THR A 126 -17.10 -14.31 5.13
C THR A 126 -18.02 -13.97 3.96
N LEU A 127 -18.89 -14.90 3.54
CA LEU A 127 -19.88 -14.65 2.49
C LEU A 127 -20.85 -13.52 2.83
N VAL A 128 -21.32 -13.45 4.08
CA VAL A 128 -22.21 -12.38 4.54
C VAL A 128 -21.51 -11.03 4.45
N ILE A 129 -20.24 -10.96 4.87
CA ILE A 129 -19.45 -9.73 4.78
C ILE A 129 -19.18 -9.36 3.31
N CYS A 130 -18.89 -10.33 2.44
CA CYS A 130 -18.71 -10.09 1.01
C CYS A 130 -19.95 -9.48 0.35
N ALA A 131 -21.16 -9.85 0.78
CA ALA A 131 -22.40 -9.26 0.28
C ALA A 131 -22.56 -7.77 0.67
N LEU A 132 -21.89 -7.31 1.73
CA LEU A 132 -21.91 -5.89 2.15
C LEU A 132 -20.95 -5.01 1.34
N ILE A 133 -19.85 -5.58 0.81
CA ILE A 133 -18.85 -4.87 -0.01
C ILE A 133 -19.48 -4.09 -1.19
N PRO A 134 -20.37 -4.67 -2.02
CA PRO A 134 -20.99 -3.92 -3.12
C PRO A 134 -21.91 -2.81 -2.61
N CYS A 135 -22.63 -3.02 -1.51
CA CYS A 135 -23.50 -2.00 -0.92
C CYS A 135 -22.69 -0.76 -0.51
N ILE A 136 -21.56 -0.98 0.18
CA ILE A 136 -20.63 0.09 0.57
C ILE A 136 -20.03 0.77 -0.67
N SER A 137 -19.63 -0.01 -1.68
CA SER A 137 -19.02 0.53 -2.91
C SER A 137 -19.98 1.42 -3.69
N ILE A 138 -21.27 1.08 -3.73
CA ILE A 138 -22.32 1.90 -4.36
C ILE A 138 -22.46 3.23 -3.61
N THR A 139 -22.55 3.20 -2.28
CA THR A 139 -22.66 4.43 -1.48
C THR A 139 -21.43 5.31 -1.62
N SER A 140 -20.22 4.74 -1.60
CA SER A 140 -18.97 5.49 -1.77
C SER A 140 -18.84 6.14 -3.15
N THR A 141 -19.25 5.45 -4.21
CA THR A 141 -19.19 6.00 -5.58
C THR A 141 -20.25 7.08 -5.81
N LEU A 142 -21.45 6.92 -5.25
CA LEU A 142 -22.51 7.94 -5.32
C LEU A 142 -22.08 9.25 -4.64
N LEU A 143 -21.49 9.18 -3.45
CA LEU A 143 -21.01 10.36 -2.72
C LEU A 143 -19.88 11.09 -3.47
N ASN A 144 -18.92 10.35 -4.03
CA ASN A 144 -17.86 10.93 -4.86
C ASN A 144 -18.43 11.61 -6.12
N LYS A 145 -19.45 11.03 -6.73
CA LYS A 145 -20.11 11.63 -7.89
C LYS A 145 -20.87 12.91 -7.50
N PHE A 146 -21.55 12.90 -6.35
CA PHE A 146 -22.28 14.07 -5.85
C PHE A 146 -21.35 15.25 -5.54
N THR A 147 -20.23 15.00 -4.88
CA THR A 147 -19.21 16.03 -4.60
C THR A 147 -18.59 16.59 -5.89
N ALA A 148 -18.29 15.73 -6.87
CA ALA A 148 -17.78 16.16 -8.17
C ALA A 148 -18.79 17.01 -8.97
N ILE A 149 -20.09 16.78 -8.81
CA ILE A 149 -21.14 17.62 -9.42
C ILE A 149 -21.24 18.98 -8.74
N PHE A 150 -21.06 19.04 -7.42
CA PHE A 150 -21.18 20.28 -6.64
C PHE A 150 -19.94 21.19 -6.77
N MET A 151 -18.76 20.61 -7.05
CA MET A 151 -17.50 21.34 -7.27
C MET A 151 -17.33 21.88 -8.70
N LYS A 152 -18.21 21.51 -9.64
CA LYS A 152 -18.16 21.92 -11.04
C LYS A 152 -19.10 23.09 -11.29
#